data_AF-N8ZJF1-F1
#
_entry.id   AF-N8ZJF1-F1
#
_cell.length_a   1.000
_cell.length_b   1.000
_cell.length_c   1.000
_cell.angle_alpha   90.00
_cell.angle_beta   90.00
_cell.angle_gamma   90.00
#
_symmetry.space_group_name_H-M   'P 1'
#
loop_
_entity.id
_entity.type
_entity.pdbx_description
1 polymer ?
#
loop_
_entity_poly.entity_id
_entity_poly.type
_entity_poly.pdbx_seq_one_letter_code
_entity_poly.pdbx_strand_id
1 'polypeptide(L)'
;MLEEAIGWIGKLPNYADFIQSKNLGSIQRSLMNWLSRGQDHIGEQFIKTGQVDGQLYVYYFFLESFISDNKRIQGILFSSHDSRGRKCPFIIFSHNLNLQPVDMILLFSEKLQALGLKWESLSTQLDETFLSSLVEPLSHLNSKTAYIEDMDSWYELYPKAFNLNFKIESTNHVIYRKLLIR
;
A
#
# COMPACT_ATOMS: atom_id res chain seq x y z
N MET A 1 -4.73 -15.79 -15.48
CA MET A 1 -5.05 -14.45 -16.03
C MET A 1 -4.41 -13.38 -15.14
N LEU A 2 -3.89 -12.27 -15.69
CA LEU A 2 -3.18 -11.24 -14.89
C LEU A 2 -4.05 -10.71 -13.72
N GLU A 3 -5.36 -10.59 -13.96
CA GLU A 3 -6.33 -10.12 -12.96
C GLU A 3 -6.48 -11.07 -11.76
N GLU A 4 -6.29 -12.38 -11.94
CA GLU A 4 -6.41 -13.35 -10.84
C GLU A 4 -5.24 -13.25 -9.86
N ALA A 5 -4.11 -12.71 -10.31
CA ALA A 5 -2.90 -12.58 -9.51
C ALA A 5 -2.85 -11.30 -8.67
N ILE A 6 -3.76 -10.36 -8.91
CA ILE A 6 -3.82 -9.06 -8.24
C ILE A 6 -4.95 -9.07 -7.21
N GLY A 7 -4.61 -8.78 -5.97
CA GLY A 7 -5.56 -8.56 -4.89
C GLY A 7 -5.56 -7.10 -4.46
N TRP A 8 -6.66 -6.67 -3.86
CA TRP A 8 -6.74 -5.34 -3.26
C TRP A 8 -7.62 -5.37 -2.03
N ILE A 9 -7.34 -4.48 -1.10
CA ILE A 9 -7.96 -4.48 0.23
C ILE A 9 -7.79 -3.12 0.92
N GLY A 10 -8.85 -2.55 1.50
CA GLY A 10 -8.74 -1.26 2.19
C GLY A 10 -10.04 -0.48 2.32
N LYS A 11 -9.89 0.82 2.59
CA LYS A 11 -10.96 1.82 2.47
C LYS A 11 -10.65 2.82 1.37
N LEU A 12 -11.70 3.31 0.73
CA LEU A 12 -11.63 4.32 -0.33
C LEU A 12 -12.73 5.37 -0.11
N PRO A 13 -12.53 6.64 -0.53
CA PRO A 13 -13.46 7.73 -0.23
C PRO A 13 -14.92 7.51 -0.65
N ASN A 14 -15.15 6.72 -1.71
CA ASN A 14 -16.49 6.47 -2.23
C ASN A 14 -17.26 5.38 -1.47
N TYR A 15 -16.61 4.66 -0.56
CA TYR A 15 -17.17 3.50 0.12
C TYR A 15 -17.29 3.80 1.60
N ALA A 16 -18.41 3.44 2.24
CA ALA A 16 -18.55 3.55 3.70
C ALA A 16 -17.87 2.39 4.41
N ASP A 17 -17.90 1.21 3.82
CA ASP A 17 -17.36 0.00 4.40
C ASP A 17 -16.03 -0.38 3.78
N PHE A 18 -15.41 -1.36 4.41
CA PHE A 18 -14.19 -1.95 3.95
C PHE A 18 -14.43 -2.75 2.66
N ILE A 19 -13.56 -2.60 1.68
CA ILE A 19 -13.70 -3.27 0.38
C ILE A 19 -12.47 -4.13 0.10
N GLN A 20 -12.69 -5.26 -0.58
CA GLN A 20 -11.63 -6.19 -0.96
C GLN A 20 -11.97 -6.94 -2.25
N SER A 21 -10.94 -7.40 -2.96
CA SER A 21 -11.12 -8.27 -4.13
C SER A 21 -11.66 -9.66 -3.73
N LYS A 22 -12.26 -10.40 -4.67
CA LYS A 22 -12.83 -11.73 -4.38
C LYS A 22 -11.80 -12.88 -4.43
N ASN A 23 -10.56 -12.58 -4.78
CA ASN A 23 -9.45 -13.52 -4.89
C ASN A 23 -8.44 -13.33 -3.74
N LEU A 24 -7.54 -14.31 -3.57
CA LEU A 24 -6.41 -14.23 -2.62
C LEU A 24 -6.80 -14.06 -1.15
N GLY A 25 -7.89 -14.70 -0.73
CA GLY A 25 -8.50 -14.54 0.60
C GLY A 25 -7.57 -14.79 1.80
N SER A 26 -6.57 -15.68 1.69
CA SER A 26 -5.62 -15.90 2.79
C SER A 26 -4.68 -14.70 2.98
N ILE A 27 -4.11 -14.18 1.88
CA ILE A 27 -3.25 -13.00 1.88
C ILE A 27 -4.02 -11.78 2.39
N GLN A 28 -5.25 -11.60 1.90
CA GLN A 28 -6.15 -10.54 2.35
C GLN A 28 -6.41 -10.58 3.86
N ARG A 29 -6.77 -11.74 4.41
CA ARG A 29 -7.06 -11.90 5.84
C ARG A 29 -5.86 -11.49 6.69
N SER A 30 -4.66 -11.86 6.28
CA SER A 30 -3.48 -11.55 7.05
C SER A 30 -3.05 -10.09 6.90
N LEU A 31 -3.18 -9.49 5.72
CA LEU A 31 -3.02 -8.04 5.55
C LEU A 31 -4.02 -7.29 6.43
N MET A 32 -5.26 -7.76 6.52
CA MET A 32 -6.25 -7.18 7.45
C MET A 32 -5.85 -7.30 8.90
N ASN A 33 -5.40 -8.47 9.33
CA ASN A 33 -4.92 -8.66 10.69
C ASN A 33 -3.74 -7.72 11.00
N TRP A 34 -2.83 -7.52 10.03
CA TRP A 34 -1.74 -6.56 10.16
C TRP A 34 -2.24 -5.12 10.26
N LEU A 35 -3.16 -4.70 9.37
CA LEU A 35 -3.79 -3.39 9.41
C LEU A 35 -4.48 -3.12 10.76
N SER A 36 -5.32 -4.05 11.23
CA SER A 36 -6.03 -3.93 12.50
C SER A 36 -5.08 -3.83 13.69
N ARG A 37 -4.08 -4.72 13.78
CA ARG A 37 -3.08 -4.66 14.86
C ARG A 37 -2.27 -3.37 14.82
N GLY A 38 -1.94 -2.90 13.61
CA GLY A 38 -1.31 -1.62 13.40
C GLY A 38 -2.17 -0.49 13.97
N GLN A 39 -3.43 -0.40 13.53
CA GLN A 39 -4.38 0.61 13.98
C GLN A 39 -4.62 0.59 15.49
N ASP A 40 -4.81 -0.59 16.10
CA ASP A 40 -5.03 -0.70 17.54
C ASP A 40 -3.84 -0.12 18.33
N HIS A 41 -2.62 -0.30 17.83
CA HIS A 41 -1.41 0.22 18.48
C HIS A 41 -1.26 1.74 18.34
N ILE A 42 -1.86 2.35 17.31
CA ILE A 42 -1.64 3.75 16.98
C ILE A 42 -2.88 4.63 16.93
N GLY A 43 -4.06 4.06 17.19
CA GLY A 43 -5.35 4.71 17.04
C GLY A 43 -5.46 5.99 17.87
N GLU A 44 -4.92 5.99 19.09
CA GLU A 44 -4.86 7.21 19.90
C GLU A 44 -3.91 8.27 19.31
N GLN A 45 -2.79 7.87 18.70
CA GLN A 45 -1.83 8.81 18.14
C GLN A 45 -2.35 9.43 16.84
N PHE A 46 -3.04 8.68 15.97
CA PHE A 46 -3.68 9.26 14.79
C PHE A 46 -4.69 10.37 15.10
N ILE A 47 -5.41 10.22 16.21
CA ILE A 47 -6.39 11.22 16.66
C ILE A 47 -5.66 12.44 17.25
N LYS A 48 -4.52 12.23 17.93
CA LYS A 48 -3.77 13.27 18.65
C LYS A 48 -2.77 14.04 17.79
N THR A 49 -2.15 13.42 16.78
CA THR A 49 -1.05 14.06 16.01
C THR A 49 -1.53 15.05 14.96
N GLY A 50 -2.85 15.22 14.77
CA GLY A 50 -3.37 16.24 13.87
C GLY A 50 -2.71 16.19 12.50
N GLN A 51 -2.52 14.96 11.97
CA GLN A 51 -1.98 14.76 10.62
C GLN A 51 -2.59 15.79 9.69
N VAL A 52 -1.74 16.52 8.98
CA VAL A 52 -2.15 17.51 7.98
C VAL A 52 -3.23 16.87 7.13
N ASP A 53 -4.47 17.34 7.30
CA ASP A 53 -5.62 16.76 6.62
C ASP A 53 -5.34 16.77 5.12
N GLY A 54 -5.45 15.60 4.49
CA GLY A 54 -5.23 15.43 3.06
C GLY A 54 -3.81 15.12 2.60
N GLN A 55 -2.85 14.82 3.47
CA GLN A 55 -1.54 14.34 3.02
C GLN A 55 -1.59 12.89 2.54
N LEU A 56 -1.31 12.69 1.25
CA LEU A 56 -1.16 11.35 0.66
C LEU A 56 0.24 10.82 0.97
N TYR A 57 0.32 9.55 1.34
CA TYR A 57 1.55 8.78 1.38
C TYR A 57 1.38 7.56 0.49
N VAL A 58 2.38 7.26 -0.32
CA VAL A 58 2.38 6.07 -1.18
C VAL A 58 3.66 5.30 -0.94
N TYR A 59 3.51 4.00 -0.69
CA TYR A 59 4.57 3.08 -0.40
C TYR A 59 4.52 1.92 -1.37
N TYR A 60 5.67 1.56 -1.94
CA TYR A 60 5.87 0.29 -2.59
C TYR A 60 6.47 -0.71 -1.60
N PHE A 61 6.07 -1.97 -1.66
CA PHE A 61 6.62 -2.99 -0.78
C PHE A 61 6.86 -4.34 -1.46
N PHE A 62 7.81 -5.07 -0.89
CA PHE A 62 7.96 -6.50 -1.04
C PHE A 62 7.84 -7.12 0.34
N LEU A 63 6.93 -8.09 0.48
CA LEU A 63 6.75 -8.83 1.72
C LEU A 63 7.00 -10.31 1.45
N GLU A 64 7.91 -10.88 2.22
CA GLU A 64 8.10 -12.31 2.30
C GLU A 64 7.45 -12.75 3.60
N SER A 65 6.32 -13.46 3.52
CA SER A 65 5.51 -13.52 4.73
C SER A 65 4.90 -14.86 5.15
N PHE A 66 4.99 -15.02 6.47
CA PHE A 66 4.05 -15.69 7.37
C PHE A 66 2.62 -15.10 7.33
N ILE A 67 2.42 -13.90 6.75
CA ILE A 67 1.12 -13.28 6.42
C ILE A 67 0.47 -14.00 5.22
N SER A 68 1.19 -14.75 4.40
CA SER A 68 0.68 -15.19 3.10
C SER A 68 0.93 -16.67 2.82
N ASP A 69 0.86 -17.54 3.85
CA ASP A 69 1.12 -18.98 3.69
C ASP A 69 2.49 -19.26 3.02
N ASN A 70 3.54 -18.50 3.37
CA ASN A 70 4.87 -18.49 2.73
C ASN A 70 4.92 -17.97 1.28
N LYS A 71 3.90 -17.25 0.80
CA LYS A 71 3.92 -16.64 -0.54
C LYS A 71 4.55 -15.25 -0.48
N ARG A 72 5.60 -15.01 -1.25
CA ARG A 72 6.10 -13.64 -1.45
C ARG A 72 5.04 -12.81 -2.19
N ILE A 73 4.83 -11.58 -1.75
CA ILE A 73 3.95 -10.62 -2.39
C ILE A 73 4.69 -9.30 -2.60
N GLN A 74 4.28 -8.58 -3.64
CA GLN A 74 4.67 -7.19 -3.84
C GLN A 74 3.41 -6.33 -3.90
N GLY A 75 3.51 -5.08 -3.48
CA GLY A 75 2.32 -4.27 -3.31
C GLY A 75 2.57 -2.77 -3.27
N ILE A 76 1.48 -2.04 -3.36
CA ILE A 76 1.39 -0.61 -3.14
C ILE A 76 0.44 -0.40 -1.97
N LEU A 77 0.89 0.34 -0.97
CA LEU A 77 0.08 0.80 0.16
C LEU A 77 -0.01 2.32 0.07
N PHE A 78 -1.20 2.89 0.23
CA PHE A 78 -1.34 4.33 0.32
C PHE A 78 -2.31 4.77 1.42
N SER A 79 -2.10 5.97 1.96
CA SER A 79 -3.01 6.55 2.95
C SER A 79 -4.37 6.85 2.34
N SER A 80 -5.44 6.43 3.02
CA SER A 80 -6.82 6.62 2.54
C SER A 80 -7.81 6.76 3.69
N HIS A 81 -9.09 6.92 3.34
CA HIS A 81 -10.21 7.01 4.26
C HIS A 81 -11.50 6.50 3.57
N ASP A 82 -12.54 6.21 4.36
CA ASP A 82 -13.88 5.98 3.82
C ASP A 82 -14.67 7.28 3.59
N SER A 83 -15.88 7.15 3.05
CA SER A 83 -16.84 8.25 2.87
C SER A 83 -17.23 8.98 4.15
N ARG A 84 -16.90 8.45 5.33
CA ARG A 84 -17.13 9.09 6.65
C ARG A 84 -15.86 9.70 7.22
N GLY A 85 -14.77 9.73 6.46
CA GLY A 85 -13.47 10.25 6.90
C GLY A 85 -12.71 9.35 7.87
N ARG A 86 -13.14 8.09 8.09
CA ARG A 86 -12.40 7.18 8.97
C ARG A 86 -11.15 6.70 8.24
N LYS A 87 -9.98 7.06 8.77
CA LYS A 87 -8.66 6.76 8.19
C LYS A 87 -8.38 5.25 8.19
N CYS A 88 -8.01 4.73 7.04
CA CYS A 88 -7.52 3.37 6.85
C CYS A 88 -6.83 3.31 5.49
N PRO A 89 -5.61 2.78 5.40
CA PRO A 89 -4.91 2.71 4.13
C PRO A 89 -5.63 1.74 3.19
N PHE A 90 -5.26 1.85 1.92
CA PHE A 90 -5.65 0.90 0.90
C PHE A 90 -4.41 0.26 0.29
N ILE A 91 -4.52 -1.03 0.02
CA ILE A 91 -3.43 -1.88 -0.45
C ILE A 91 -3.87 -2.55 -1.74
N ILE A 92 -3.02 -2.49 -2.76
CA ILE A 92 -3.07 -3.37 -3.93
C ILE A 92 -1.81 -4.21 -3.92
N PHE A 93 -1.94 -5.50 -4.16
CA PHE A 93 -0.83 -6.43 -4.08
C PHE A 93 -0.94 -7.50 -5.16
N SER A 94 0.19 -8.15 -5.44
CA SER A 94 0.30 -9.23 -6.38
C SER A 94 1.23 -10.30 -5.82
N HIS A 95 0.85 -11.57 -6.02
CA HIS A 95 1.76 -12.70 -5.79
C HIS A 95 2.49 -13.11 -7.08
N ASN A 96 2.25 -12.43 -8.20
CA ASN A 96 3.03 -12.59 -9.42
C ASN A 96 4.28 -11.71 -9.31
N LEU A 97 5.40 -12.34 -8.97
CA LEU A 97 6.69 -11.68 -8.77
C LEU A 97 7.39 -11.25 -10.06
N ASN A 98 6.90 -11.72 -11.22
CA ASN A 98 7.45 -11.31 -12.52
C ASN A 98 6.91 -9.94 -12.97
N LEU A 99 5.86 -9.45 -12.31
CA LEU A 99 5.28 -8.14 -12.60
C LEU A 99 6.26 -7.05 -12.17
N GLN A 100 6.57 -6.11 -13.07
CA GLN A 100 7.49 -5.03 -12.73
C GLN A 100 6.81 -3.99 -11.81
N PRO A 101 7.57 -3.30 -10.93
CA PRO A 101 7.02 -2.26 -10.06
C PRO A 101 6.29 -1.14 -10.82
N VAL A 102 6.77 -0.78 -12.01
CA VAL A 102 6.12 0.21 -12.89
C VAL A 102 4.78 -0.30 -13.42
N ASP A 103 4.69 -1.57 -13.82
CA ASP A 103 3.42 -2.15 -14.29
C ASP A 103 2.38 -2.19 -13.16
N MET A 104 2.84 -2.44 -11.93
CA MET A 104 2.02 -2.43 -10.72
C MET A 104 1.34 -1.07 -10.48
N ILE A 105 2.03 0.05 -10.64
CA ILE A 105 1.43 1.39 -10.42
C ILE A 105 0.42 1.76 -11.53
N LEU A 106 0.64 1.28 -12.75
CA LEU A 106 -0.29 1.47 -13.87
C LEU A 106 -1.57 0.66 -13.63
N LEU A 107 -1.44 -0.63 -13.30
CA LEU A 107 -2.56 -1.50 -12.94
C LEU A 107 -3.34 -0.95 -11.75
N PHE A 108 -2.62 -0.42 -10.75
CA PHE A 108 -3.23 0.24 -9.62
C PHE A 108 -4.12 1.42 -10.07
N SER A 109 -3.60 2.27 -10.95
CA SER A 109 -4.32 3.46 -11.44
C SER A 109 -5.58 3.07 -12.21
N GLU A 110 -5.49 2.04 -13.06
CA GLU A 110 -6.65 1.47 -13.76
C GLU A 110 -7.69 0.92 -12.78
N LYS A 111 -7.27 0.23 -11.72
CA LYS A 111 -8.18 -0.31 -10.71
C LYS A 111 -8.83 0.77 -9.86
N LEU A 112 -8.12 1.84 -9.48
CA LEU A 112 -8.75 3.00 -8.83
C LEU A 112 -9.83 3.60 -9.74
N GLN A 113 -9.52 3.80 -11.02
CA GLN A 113 -10.47 4.34 -11.98
C GLN A 113 -11.70 3.45 -12.13
N ALA A 114 -11.52 2.13 -12.19
CA ALA A 114 -12.62 1.16 -12.22
C ALA A 114 -13.47 1.18 -10.93
N LEU A 115 -12.87 1.53 -9.78
CA LEU A 115 -13.56 1.73 -8.51
C LEU A 115 -14.19 3.13 -8.36
N GLY A 116 -14.11 3.96 -9.42
CA GLY A 116 -14.70 5.29 -9.49
C GLY A 116 -13.87 6.39 -8.83
N LEU A 117 -12.56 6.17 -8.67
CA LEU A 117 -11.64 7.12 -8.04
C LEU A 117 -10.49 7.49 -8.97
N LYS A 118 -10.04 8.73 -8.85
CA LYS A 118 -8.81 9.19 -9.49
C LYS A 118 -7.81 9.60 -8.41
N TRP A 119 -6.52 9.60 -8.73
CA TRP A 119 -5.49 10.00 -7.76
C TRP A 119 -5.74 11.40 -7.18
N GLU A 120 -6.11 12.34 -8.04
CA GLU A 120 -6.37 13.74 -7.69
C GLU A 120 -7.55 13.90 -6.71
N SER A 121 -8.40 12.88 -6.58
CA SER A 121 -9.48 12.86 -5.59
C SER A 121 -9.02 12.47 -4.18
N LEU A 122 -7.81 11.90 -4.04
CA LEU A 122 -7.25 11.44 -2.77
C LEU A 122 -6.53 12.57 -2.01
N SER A 123 -6.04 13.58 -2.71
CA SER A 123 -5.40 14.76 -2.11
C SER A 123 -5.40 15.93 -3.07
N THR A 124 -5.62 17.13 -2.53
CA THR A 124 -5.56 18.40 -3.27
C THR A 124 -4.13 18.79 -3.69
N GLN A 125 -3.12 18.06 -3.20
CA GLN A 125 -1.72 18.28 -3.52
C GLN A 125 -1.26 17.53 -4.77
N LEU A 126 -2.11 16.68 -5.33
CA LEU A 126 -1.78 15.90 -6.52
C LEU A 126 -2.20 16.65 -7.77
N ASP A 127 -1.30 16.68 -8.75
CA ASP A 127 -1.57 17.14 -10.09
C ASP A 127 -1.47 15.97 -11.09
N GLU A 128 -1.68 16.27 -12.37
CA GLU A 128 -1.63 15.29 -13.46
C GLU A 128 -0.24 14.64 -13.63
N THR A 129 0.81 15.22 -13.05
CA THR A 129 2.19 14.70 -13.11
C THR A 129 2.49 13.69 -12.01
N PHE A 130 1.60 13.56 -11.03
CA PHE A 130 1.77 12.69 -9.88
C PHE A 130 2.14 11.25 -10.28
N LEU A 131 1.40 10.63 -11.19
CA LEU A 131 1.67 9.26 -11.61
C LEU A 131 3.07 9.12 -12.21
N SER A 132 3.48 10.06 -13.06
CA SER A 132 4.83 10.11 -13.64
C SER A 132 5.91 10.24 -12.57
N SER A 133 5.65 11.00 -11.49
CA SER A 133 6.57 11.15 -10.36
C SER A 133 6.81 9.85 -9.58
N LEU A 134 5.85 8.90 -9.63
CA LEU A 134 6.02 7.57 -9.03
C LEU A 134 6.79 6.61 -9.93
N VAL A 135 6.67 6.74 -11.25
CA VAL A 135 7.27 5.82 -12.23
C VAL A 135 8.79 5.86 -12.19
N GLU A 136 9.39 7.05 -12.09
CA GLU A 136 10.86 7.19 -12.08
C GLU A 136 11.51 6.43 -10.90
N PRO A 137 11.12 6.65 -9.62
CA PRO A 137 11.63 5.86 -8.50
C PRO A 137 11.41 4.35 -8.66
N LEU A 138 10.24 3.94 -9.18
CA LEU A 138 9.91 2.54 -9.40
C LEU A 138 10.77 1.88 -10.50
N SER A 139 11.17 2.64 -11.52
CA SER A 139 12.02 2.13 -12.61
C SER A 139 13.41 1.72 -12.12
N HIS A 140 13.87 2.29 -11.00
CA HIS A 140 15.14 1.96 -10.36
C HIS A 140 15.03 0.77 -9.38
N LEU A 141 13.82 0.30 -9.08
CA LEU A 141 13.62 -0.86 -8.21
C LEU A 141 13.85 -2.15 -8.97
N ASN A 142 14.97 -2.81 -8.69
CA ASN A 142 15.20 -4.16 -9.18
C ASN A 142 14.46 -5.17 -8.29
N SER A 143 13.31 -5.67 -8.77
CA SER A 143 12.52 -6.68 -8.06
C SER A 143 13.34 -7.93 -7.73
N LYS A 144 14.26 -8.35 -8.61
CA LYS A 144 15.15 -9.49 -8.34
C LYS A 144 16.08 -9.25 -7.15
N THR A 145 16.60 -8.04 -7.00
CA THR A 145 17.46 -7.70 -5.84
C THR A 145 16.66 -7.73 -4.54
N ALA A 146 15.43 -7.20 -4.57
CA ALA A 146 14.54 -7.28 -3.41
C ALA A 146 14.14 -8.72 -3.04
N TYR A 147 14.11 -9.65 -4.01
CA TYR A 147 13.86 -11.08 -3.74
C TYR A 147 15.08 -11.88 -3.25
N ILE A 148 16.29 -11.38 -3.48
CA ILE A 148 17.52 -12.05 -3.03
C ILE A 148 17.75 -11.79 -1.54
N GLU A 149 17.25 -10.67 -1.01
CA GLU A 149 17.27 -10.36 0.40
C GLU A 149 16.03 -10.99 1.06
N ASP A 150 16.19 -11.96 1.97
CA ASP A 150 15.08 -12.63 2.70
C ASP A 150 14.45 -11.69 3.76
N MET A 151 14.07 -10.47 3.36
CA MET A 151 13.62 -9.41 4.24
C MET A 151 12.48 -8.61 3.61
N ASP A 152 11.51 -8.24 4.45
CA ASP A 152 10.48 -7.26 4.08
C ASP A 152 11.16 -5.93 3.68
N SER A 153 10.77 -5.39 2.52
CA SER A 153 11.33 -4.16 1.96
C SER A 153 10.24 -3.15 1.65
N TRP A 154 10.43 -1.89 2.03
CA TRP A 154 9.46 -0.80 1.85
C TRP A 154 10.13 0.42 1.22
N TYR A 155 9.46 1.06 0.27
CA TYR A 155 9.95 2.25 -0.42
C TYR A 155 8.87 3.31 -0.34
N GLU A 156 9.18 4.47 0.24
CA GLU A 156 8.30 5.63 0.15
C GLU A 156 8.45 6.19 -1.27
N LEU A 157 7.35 6.28 -2.00
CA LEU A 157 7.30 6.89 -3.32
C LEU A 157 6.86 8.36 -3.23
N TYR A 158 5.99 8.67 -2.27
CA TYR A 158 5.41 10.01 -2.06
C TYR A 158 5.14 10.25 -0.57
N PRO A 159 5.33 11.48 -0.04
CA PRO A 159 5.58 12.77 -0.73
C PRO A 159 7.01 12.94 -1.27
N LYS A 160 7.97 12.16 -0.80
CA LYS A 160 9.35 12.19 -1.31
C LYS A 160 9.86 10.76 -1.46
N ALA A 161 10.42 10.45 -2.62
CA ALA A 161 11.02 9.15 -2.86
C ALA A 161 12.16 8.90 -1.87
N PHE A 162 12.02 7.85 -1.05
CA PHE A 162 13.03 7.43 -0.08
C PHE A 162 12.99 5.92 0.12
N ASN A 163 14.15 5.28 0.10
CA ASN A 163 14.25 3.87 0.48
C ASN A 163 14.14 3.76 2.01
N LEU A 164 12.95 3.38 2.47
CA LEU A 164 12.71 3.04 3.86
C LEU A 164 13.26 1.64 4.09
N ASN A 165 14.56 1.57 4.33
CA ASN A 165 15.26 0.31 4.60
C ASN A 165 14.86 -0.26 5.98
N PHE A 166 13.61 -0.66 6.10
CA PHE A 166 13.04 -1.33 7.25
C PHE A 166 13.24 -2.83 7.09
N LYS A 167 14.49 -3.25 7.25
CA LYS A 167 14.86 -4.66 7.38
C LYS A 167 14.37 -5.17 8.73
N ILE A 168 13.24 -5.85 8.73
CA ILE A 168 12.69 -6.53 9.91
C ILE A 168 12.35 -7.96 9.55
N GLU A 169 12.62 -8.86 10.49
CA GLU A 169 12.33 -10.29 10.39
C GLU A 169 10.83 -10.58 10.25
N SER A 170 9.95 -9.63 10.63
CA SER A 170 8.51 -9.75 10.40
C SER A 170 7.80 -8.39 10.40
N THR A 171 6.76 -8.32 9.58
CA THR A 171 5.87 -7.16 9.49
C THR A 171 5.11 -6.96 10.81
N ASN A 172 5.60 -6.09 11.69
CA ASN A 172 4.97 -5.81 12.99
C ASN A 172 4.25 -4.45 13.01
N HIS A 173 3.51 -4.18 14.08
CA HIS A 173 2.75 -2.93 14.26
C HIS A 173 3.64 -1.68 14.30
N VAL A 174 4.95 -1.82 14.59
CA VAL A 174 5.91 -0.70 14.59
C VAL A 174 6.14 -0.19 13.16
N ILE A 175 6.11 -1.06 12.15
CA ILE A 175 6.22 -0.64 10.75
C ILE A 175 5.02 0.19 10.36
N TYR A 176 3.82 -0.30 10.68
CA TYR A 176 2.57 0.39 10.40
C TYR A 176 2.59 1.81 10.99
N ARG A 177 3.08 1.95 12.24
CA ARG A 177 3.32 3.25 12.89
C ARG A 177 4.27 4.14 12.11
N LYS A 178 5.41 3.62 11.67
CA LYS A 178 6.42 4.39 10.93
C LYS A 178 5.94 4.82 9.55
N LEU A 179 5.08 4.03 8.91
CA LEU A 179 4.51 4.34 7.60
C LEU A 179 3.38 5.37 7.72
N LEU A 180 2.64 5.41 8.83
CA LEU A 180 1.40 6.19 8.89
C LEU A 180 1.34 7.32 9.92
N ILE A 181 2.32 7.50 10.82
CA ILE A 181 2.35 8.62 11.79
C ILE A 181 3.56 9.53 11.59
N ARG A 182 4.02 9.69 10.35
CA ARG A 182 4.99 10.74 10.06
C ARG A 182 4.34 12.12 10.12
#